data_AF-F1LE55-F1
#
_entry.id   AF-F1LE55-F1
#
_cell.length_a   1.000
_cell.length_b   1.000
_cell.length_c   1.000
_cell.angle_alpha   90.00
_cell.angle_beta   90.00
_cell.angle_gamma   90.00
#
_symmetry.space_group_name_H-M   'P 1'
#
loop_
_entity.id
_entity.type
_entity.pdbx_description
1 polymer ?
#
loop_
_entity_poly.entity_id
_entity_poly.type
_entity_poly.pdbx_seq_one_letter_code
_entity_poly.pdbx_strand_id
1 'polypeptide(L)'
;MISVTALLLLYLCALAVCQQRHKDKDDAYVDLIALNLITEGCSPDSYYGYGIVDGSLEKCDKYEEAKSGGGEISAEYEEIKCRTLRVHGRMMDGKCECKAGWKGSYCNEYIGCPAGFSLYNSVCTPNACQHNGTIAIGSKQIECICQAPWDGRNCERLACWRMAPKEHERRWRNAGDRCRCADEYDGDNCDQVIACKNDGEVIDGRCECKDSFYGEICEKKCPAGQTCGSMTTNLSLFALPLIFLLIFLR
;
A
#
# COMPACT_ATOMS: atom_id res chain seq x y z
N MET A 1 23.95 -4.89 28.25
CA MET A 1 22.69 -4.49 28.91
C MET A 1 22.08 -3.37 28.10
N ILE A 2 20.93 -3.61 27.45
CA ILE A 2 20.23 -2.56 26.69
C ILE A 2 19.57 -1.64 27.73
N SER A 3 19.88 -0.34 27.71
CA SER A 3 19.32 0.64 28.63
C SER A 3 17.79 0.70 28.50
N VAL A 4 17.08 0.99 29.60
CA VAL A 4 15.62 1.23 29.58
C VAL A 4 15.26 2.32 28.57
N THR A 5 16.10 3.35 28.41
CA THR A 5 15.94 4.39 27.39
C THR A 5 16.05 3.85 25.96
N ALA A 6 16.95 2.89 25.72
CA ALA A 6 17.11 2.26 24.41
C ALA A 6 15.92 1.32 24.10
N LEU A 7 15.39 0.61 25.10
CA LEU A 7 14.14 -0.15 24.98
C LEU A 7 12.93 0.74 24.69
N LEU A 8 12.82 1.89 25.35
CA LEU A 8 11.74 2.86 25.11
C LEU A 8 11.81 3.46 23.70
N LEU A 9 13.01 3.81 23.23
CA LEU A 9 13.23 4.32 21.87
C LEU A 9 12.91 3.26 20.81
N LEU A 10 13.32 2.00 21.02
CA LEU A 10 12.98 0.89 20.14
C LEU A 10 11.46 0.66 20.08
N TYR A 11 10.77 0.76 21.22
CA TYR A 11 9.31 0.62 21.28
C TYR A 11 8.58 1.77 20.58
N LEU A 12 9.00 3.02 20.80
CA LEU A 12 8.44 4.20 20.11
C LEU A 12 8.69 4.15 18.60
N CYS A 13 9.88 3.74 18.17
CA CYS A 13 10.16 3.50 16.75
C CYS A 13 9.26 2.39 16.17
N ALA A 14 9.04 1.30 16.91
CA ALA A 14 8.15 0.23 16.45
C ALA A 14 6.70 0.70 16.30
N LEU A 15 6.18 1.54 17.22
CA LEU A 15 4.84 2.12 17.12
C LEU A 15 4.70 3.08 15.93
N ALA A 16 5.70 3.92 15.67
CA ALA A 16 5.71 4.82 14.52
C ALA A 16 5.76 4.07 13.17
N VAL A 17 6.51 2.96 13.10
CA VAL A 17 6.54 2.07 11.91
C VAL A 17 5.19 1.38 11.71
N CYS A 18 4.49 1.05 12.80
CA CYS A 18 3.21 0.33 12.75
C CYS A 18 2.04 1.17 12.18
N GLN A 19 2.20 2.49 12.04
CA GLN A 19 1.19 3.37 11.45
C GLN A 19 1.35 3.54 9.93
N GLN A 20 2.52 3.25 9.39
CA GLN A 20 2.84 3.48 7.99
C GLN A 20 2.38 2.30 7.11
N ARG A 21 1.78 2.64 5.97
CA ARG A 21 1.27 1.69 4.98
C ARG A 21 2.09 1.77 3.71
N HIS A 22 3.09 0.91 3.60
CA HIS A 22 3.82 0.70 2.35
C HIS A 22 2.89 0.23 1.22
N LYS A 23 3.28 0.46 -0.03
CA LYS A 23 2.61 -0.15 -1.18
C LYS A 23 3.26 -1.50 -1.43
N ASP A 24 2.59 -2.55 -1.01
CA ASP A 24 2.97 -3.96 -1.14
C ASP A 24 2.04 -4.74 -2.08
N LYS A 25 0.97 -4.09 -2.56
CA LYS A 25 -0.03 -4.64 -3.48
C LYS A 25 -0.23 -3.75 -4.69
N ASP A 26 -0.64 -4.37 -5.80
CA ASP A 26 -1.07 -3.67 -7.00
C ASP A 26 -2.53 -3.16 -6.91
N ASP A 27 -3.00 -2.52 -7.97
CA ASP A 27 -4.38 -1.99 -8.06
C ASP A 27 -5.46 -3.08 -8.08
N ALA A 28 -5.09 -4.34 -8.35
CA ALA A 28 -5.96 -5.50 -8.26
C ALA A 28 -5.90 -6.18 -6.88
N TYR A 29 -5.18 -5.58 -5.92
CA TYR A 29 -4.97 -6.07 -4.57
C TYR A 29 -4.20 -7.41 -4.50
N VAL A 30 -3.38 -7.68 -5.52
CA VAL A 30 -2.44 -8.81 -5.56
C VAL A 30 -1.10 -8.38 -4.98
N ASP A 31 -0.49 -9.25 -4.19
CA ASP A 31 0.83 -9.00 -3.59
C ASP A 31 1.90 -8.80 -4.68
N LEU A 32 2.67 -7.72 -4.51
CA LEU A 32 3.81 -7.42 -5.36
C LEU A 32 4.99 -8.31 -4.98
N ILE A 33 5.63 -8.89 -5.99
CA ILE A 33 6.79 -9.76 -5.78
C ILE A 33 8.05 -8.98 -6.13
N ALA A 34 8.90 -8.70 -5.14
CA ALA A 34 10.14 -7.97 -5.39
C ALA A 34 11.06 -8.74 -6.35
N LEU A 35 11.56 -8.07 -7.40
CA LEU A 35 12.32 -8.72 -8.47
C LEU A 35 13.65 -9.32 -7.99
N ASN A 36 14.24 -8.77 -6.93
CA ASN A 36 15.46 -9.28 -6.33
C ASN A 36 15.28 -10.65 -5.63
N LEU A 37 14.03 -11.11 -5.45
CA LEU A 37 13.73 -12.44 -4.93
C LEU A 37 13.63 -13.51 -6.03
N ILE A 38 13.68 -13.10 -7.30
CA ILE A 38 13.57 -14.01 -8.44
C ILE A 38 14.94 -14.61 -8.74
N THR A 39 15.01 -15.94 -8.84
CA THR A 39 16.24 -16.70 -9.06
C THR A 39 16.45 -17.03 -10.53
N GLU A 40 17.68 -17.43 -10.87
CA GLU A 40 17.98 -18.05 -12.17
C GLU A 40 17.29 -19.42 -12.29
N GLY A 41 16.82 -19.71 -13.50
CA GLY A 41 16.08 -20.91 -13.86
C GLY A 41 14.62 -20.94 -13.36
N CYS A 42 13.84 -21.80 -14.00
CA CYS A 42 12.57 -22.25 -13.46
C CYS A 42 12.79 -23.58 -12.72
N SER A 43 12.55 -23.56 -11.41
CA SER A 43 12.67 -24.72 -10.53
C SER A 43 11.30 -25.00 -9.90
N PRO A 44 11.00 -26.24 -9.49
CA PRO A 44 9.88 -26.51 -8.57
C PRO A 44 9.91 -25.62 -7.32
N ASP A 45 11.09 -25.15 -6.92
CA ASP A 45 11.30 -24.25 -5.78
C ASP A 45 11.23 -22.75 -6.13
N SER A 46 10.84 -22.39 -7.37
CA SER A 46 10.56 -20.99 -7.75
C SER A 46 9.34 -20.51 -6.96
N TYR A 47 9.57 -20.09 -5.72
CA TYR A 47 8.56 -19.83 -4.68
C TYR A 47 7.45 -18.88 -5.14
N TYR A 48 7.78 -17.93 -6.00
CA TYR A 48 6.85 -16.94 -6.53
C TYR A 48 6.29 -17.26 -7.92
N GLY A 49 6.68 -18.39 -8.52
CA GLY A 49 6.25 -18.81 -9.86
C GLY A 49 6.94 -18.08 -11.02
N TYR A 50 8.04 -17.37 -10.75
CA TYR A 50 8.86 -16.67 -11.76
C TYR A 50 10.32 -17.10 -11.67
N GLY A 51 11.04 -16.96 -12.79
CA GLY A 51 12.46 -17.26 -12.90
C GLY A 51 13.13 -16.48 -14.03
N ILE A 52 14.45 -16.30 -13.95
CA ILE A 52 15.24 -15.79 -15.07
C ILE A 52 15.72 -16.97 -15.90
N VAL A 53 15.28 -17.10 -17.14
CA VAL A 53 15.71 -18.17 -18.03
C VAL A 53 16.34 -17.58 -19.28
N ASP A 54 17.58 -18.00 -19.58
CA ASP A 54 18.38 -17.47 -20.69
C ASP A 54 18.45 -15.92 -20.69
N GLY A 55 18.56 -15.33 -19.48
CA GLY A 55 18.60 -13.88 -19.29
C GLY A 55 17.25 -13.17 -19.46
N SER A 56 16.14 -13.91 -19.52
CA SER A 56 14.78 -13.41 -19.75
C SER A 56 13.91 -13.68 -18.51
N LEU A 57 13.15 -12.71 -18.03
CA LEU A 57 12.20 -12.93 -16.93
C LEU A 57 10.98 -13.67 -17.47
N GLU A 58 10.69 -14.84 -16.89
CA GLU A 58 9.65 -15.77 -17.32
C GLU A 58 8.72 -16.16 -16.17
N LYS A 59 7.48 -16.50 -16.52
CA LYS A 59 6.52 -17.13 -15.61
C LYS A 59 6.63 -18.64 -15.75
N CYS A 60 7.06 -19.33 -14.70
CA CYS A 60 7.60 -20.69 -14.82
C CYS A 60 6.57 -21.75 -15.24
N ASP A 61 5.33 -21.66 -14.75
CA ASP A 61 4.25 -22.54 -15.20
C ASP A 61 4.06 -22.48 -16.72
N LYS A 62 3.99 -21.26 -17.26
CA LYS A 62 3.75 -21.01 -18.68
C LYS A 62 4.97 -21.30 -19.54
N TYR A 63 6.16 -21.01 -19.03
CA TYR A 63 7.42 -21.28 -19.72
C TYR A 63 7.66 -22.80 -19.89
N GLU A 64 7.38 -23.60 -18.86
CA GLU A 64 7.52 -25.07 -18.95
C GLU A 64 6.41 -25.72 -19.81
N GLU A 65 5.18 -25.21 -19.75
CA GLU A 65 4.10 -25.59 -20.68
C GLU A 65 4.52 -25.38 -22.13
N ALA A 66 5.14 -24.24 -22.44
CA ALA A 66 5.64 -23.92 -23.78
C ALA A 66 6.76 -24.88 -24.25
N LYS A 67 7.64 -25.31 -23.34
CA LYS A 67 8.72 -26.28 -23.66
C LYS A 67 8.21 -27.68 -23.99
N SER A 68 7.13 -28.11 -23.34
CA SER A 68 6.56 -29.45 -23.52
C SER A 68 5.92 -29.67 -24.91
N GLY A 69 5.75 -28.60 -25.70
CA GLY A 69 5.12 -28.58 -27.03
C GLY A 69 6.05 -28.49 -28.24
N GLY A 70 7.35 -28.82 -28.12
CA GLY A 70 8.24 -28.91 -29.31
C GLY A 70 9.05 -27.66 -29.65
N GLY A 71 9.30 -26.78 -28.68
CA GLY A 71 10.42 -25.82 -28.73
C GLY A 71 10.11 -24.40 -29.18
N GLU A 72 8.87 -24.08 -29.57
CA GLU A 72 8.45 -22.72 -29.89
C GLU A 72 7.49 -22.18 -28.82
N ILE A 73 7.85 -21.05 -28.21
CA ILE A 73 7.02 -20.38 -27.22
C ILE A 73 5.74 -19.90 -27.92
N SER A 74 4.57 -20.15 -27.33
CA SER A 74 3.30 -19.78 -27.95
C SER A 74 3.20 -18.26 -28.17
N ALA A 75 2.67 -17.84 -29.31
CA ALA A 75 2.46 -16.42 -29.62
C ALA A 75 1.61 -15.71 -28.55
N GLU A 76 0.63 -16.42 -27.98
CA GLU A 76 -0.18 -15.94 -26.87
C GLU A 76 0.66 -15.65 -25.62
N TYR A 77 1.61 -16.53 -25.27
CA TYR A 77 2.50 -16.29 -24.14
C TYR A 77 3.47 -15.14 -24.43
N GLU A 78 3.98 -15.01 -25.65
CA GLU A 78 4.82 -13.87 -26.05
C GLU A 78 4.07 -12.54 -25.89
N GLU A 79 2.78 -12.48 -26.26
CA GLU A 79 1.95 -11.29 -26.05
C GLU A 79 1.76 -10.97 -24.55
N ILE A 80 1.46 -11.99 -23.74
CA ILE A 80 1.33 -11.84 -22.28
C ILE A 80 2.65 -11.33 -21.70
N LYS A 81 3.76 -11.98 -22.02
CA LYS A 81 5.12 -11.60 -21.60
C LYS A 81 5.42 -10.15 -21.97
N CYS A 82 5.08 -9.73 -23.17
CA CYS A 82 5.29 -8.35 -23.61
C CYS A 82 4.49 -7.32 -22.84
N ARG A 83 3.23 -7.66 -22.54
CA ARG A 83 2.33 -6.76 -21.84
C ARG A 83 2.66 -6.66 -20.34
N THR A 84 3.04 -7.78 -19.71
CA THR A 84 3.11 -7.86 -18.24
C THR A 84 4.54 -7.90 -17.70
N LEU A 85 5.50 -8.47 -18.43
CA LEU A 85 6.86 -8.71 -17.95
C LEU A 85 7.93 -7.87 -18.66
N ARG A 86 7.55 -6.97 -19.58
CA ARG A 86 8.52 -6.16 -20.35
C ARG A 86 8.14 -4.68 -20.32
N VAL A 87 8.84 -3.90 -19.48
CA VAL A 87 8.54 -2.47 -19.27
C VAL A 87 8.64 -1.68 -20.59
N HIS A 88 9.70 -1.96 -21.36
CA HIS A 88 9.91 -1.42 -22.70
C HIS A 88 9.92 -2.52 -23.76
N GLY A 89 9.00 -3.49 -23.66
CA GLY A 89 8.79 -4.52 -24.68
C GLY A 89 8.01 -4.05 -25.90
N ARG A 90 8.20 -4.74 -27.03
CA ARG A 90 7.34 -4.69 -28.21
C ARG A 90 7.32 -6.05 -28.90
N MET A 91 6.19 -6.39 -29.52
CA MET A 91 6.10 -7.57 -30.38
C MET A 91 6.83 -7.31 -31.71
N MET A 92 7.69 -8.24 -32.11
CA MET A 92 8.38 -8.28 -33.40
C MET A 92 8.39 -9.73 -33.88
N ASP A 93 7.90 -9.98 -35.10
CA ASP A 93 7.90 -11.32 -35.72
C ASP A 93 7.38 -12.45 -34.81
N GLY A 94 6.31 -12.16 -34.06
CA GLY A 94 5.68 -13.12 -33.16
C GLY A 94 6.37 -13.30 -31.81
N LYS A 95 7.45 -12.57 -31.52
CA LYS A 95 8.20 -12.61 -30.26
C LYS A 95 8.19 -11.27 -29.56
N CYS A 96 8.20 -11.28 -28.24
CA CYS A 96 8.40 -10.06 -27.49
C CYS A 96 9.88 -9.75 -27.32
N GLU A 97 10.28 -8.57 -27.76
CA GLU A 97 11.64 -8.08 -27.71
C GLU A 97 11.70 -6.69 -27.08
N CYS A 98 12.87 -6.29 -26.57
CA CYS A 98 13.06 -4.93 -26.07
C CYS A 98 13.00 -3.91 -27.21
N LYS A 99 12.37 -2.76 -26.95
CA LYS A 99 12.43 -1.60 -27.85
C LYS A 99 13.88 -1.16 -28.05
N ALA A 100 14.16 -0.54 -29.19
CA ALA A 100 15.48 0.01 -29.48
C ALA A 100 15.99 0.90 -28.33
N GLY A 101 17.22 0.67 -27.89
CA GLY A 101 17.82 1.37 -26.76
C GLY A 101 17.55 0.75 -25.38
N TRP A 102 16.76 -0.32 -25.30
CA TRP A 102 16.46 -1.02 -24.05
C TRP A 102 17.00 -2.45 -24.05
N LYS A 103 17.40 -2.93 -22.86
CA LYS A 103 17.90 -4.28 -22.62
C LYS A 103 17.53 -4.75 -21.19
N GLY A 104 18.05 -5.91 -20.80
CA GLY A 104 17.81 -6.52 -19.49
C GLY A 104 16.65 -7.52 -19.54
N SER A 105 16.53 -8.33 -18.49
CA SER A 105 15.62 -9.49 -18.45
C SER A 105 14.13 -9.13 -18.54
N TYR A 106 13.79 -7.88 -18.24
CA TYR A 106 12.44 -7.34 -18.35
C TYR A 106 12.38 -5.97 -19.10
N CYS A 107 13.38 -5.71 -19.97
CA CYS A 107 13.51 -4.49 -20.77
C CYS A 107 13.46 -3.18 -19.95
N ASN A 108 14.26 -3.10 -18.88
CA ASN A 108 14.29 -1.99 -17.93
C ASN A 108 15.59 -1.19 -17.93
N GLU A 109 16.62 -1.69 -18.61
CA GLU A 109 17.93 -1.03 -18.68
C GLU A 109 18.02 -0.24 -19.97
N TYR A 110 18.27 1.07 -19.86
CA TYR A 110 18.51 1.92 -21.02
C TYR A 110 20.00 1.89 -21.37
N ILE A 111 20.35 1.63 -22.63
CA ILE A 111 21.75 1.49 -23.06
C ILE A 111 22.58 2.78 -22.88
N GLY A 112 21.91 3.94 -22.81
CA GLY A 112 22.57 5.23 -22.56
C GLY A 112 22.89 5.51 -21.09
N CYS A 113 22.42 4.67 -20.17
CA CYS A 113 22.73 4.80 -18.75
C CYS A 113 23.94 3.93 -18.35
N PRO A 114 24.70 4.33 -17.31
CA PRO A 114 25.72 3.48 -16.71
C PRO A 114 25.15 2.13 -16.27
N ALA A 115 26.00 1.10 -16.20
CA ALA A 115 25.59 -0.21 -15.70
C ALA A 115 24.97 -0.10 -14.29
N GLY A 116 23.84 -0.76 -14.09
CA GLY A 116 23.08 -0.70 -12.84
C GLY A 116 22.18 0.53 -12.68
N PHE A 117 22.04 1.39 -13.70
CA PHE A 117 21.11 2.51 -13.71
C PHE A 117 19.98 2.28 -14.73
N SER A 118 18.78 2.72 -14.37
CA SER A 118 17.60 2.76 -15.23
C SER A 118 17.24 4.21 -15.57
N LEU A 119 16.63 4.41 -16.75
CA LEU A 119 16.16 5.72 -17.17
C LEU A 119 14.77 5.99 -16.56
N TYR A 120 14.66 7.07 -15.78
CA TYR A 120 13.40 7.57 -15.25
C TYR A 120 13.29 9.06 -15.57
N ASN A 121 12.19 9.49 -16.21
CA ASN A 121 11.99 10.88 -16.65
C ASN A 121 13.21 11.50 -17.38
N SER A 122 13.83 10.73 -18.28
CA SER A 122 15.02 11.12 -19.05
C SER A 122 16.31 11.31 -18.23
N VAL A 123 16.34 10.87 -16.97
CA VAL A 123 17.51 10.90 -16.11
C VAL A 123 17.90 9.48 -15.71
N CYS A 124 19.19 9.18 -15.70
CA CYS A 124 19.68 7.90 -15.20
C CYS A 124 19.59 7.89 -13.67
N THR A 125 18.84 6.94 -13.13
CA THR A 125 18.59 6.74 -11.70
C THR A 125 19.01 5.31 -11.31
N PRO A 126 19.42 5.05 -10.05
CA PRO A 126 19.84 3.71 -9.65
C PRO A 126 18.78 2.63 -9.91
N ASN A 127 17.51 2.97 -9.81
CA ASN A 127 16.41 2.12 -10.24
C ASN A 127 15.21 3.00 -10.63
N ALA A 128 14.26 2.43 -11.39
CA ALA A 128 13.08 3.18 -11.85
C ALA A 128 12.06 3.53 -10.74
N CYS A 129 12.22 2.98 -9.54
CA CYS A 129 11.39 3.22 -8.36
C CYS A 129 11.98 4.34 -7.48
N GLN A 130 11.27 5.45 -7.40
CA GLN A 130 11.70 6.61 -6.64
C GLN A 130 11.58 6.35 -5.12
N HIS A 131 12.18 7.25 -4.32
CA HIS A 131 12.05 7.27 -2.86
C HIS A 131 12.32 5.92 -2.17
N ASN A 132 13.40 5.26 -2.58
CA ASN A 132 13.83 3.96 -2.05
C ASN A 132 12.79 2.84 -2.27
N GLY A 133 12.04 2.92 -3.37
CA GLY A 133 11.17 1.84 -3.82
C GLY A 133 11.95 0.67 -4.42
N THR A 134 11.29 -0.49 -4.46
CA THR A 134 11.85 -1.74 -4.99
C THR A 134 11.06 -2.18 -6.22
N ILE A 135 11.74 -2.49 -7.32
CA ILE A 135 11.08 -2.99 -8.53
C ILE A 135 10.44 -4.34 -8.22
N ALA A 136 9.19 -4.51 -8.64
CA ALA A 136 8.39 -5.69 -8.35
C ALA A 136 7.52 -6.11 -9.54
N ILE A 137 7.17 -7.39 -9.54
CA ILE A 137 6.21 -7.98 -10.46
C ILE A 137 4.81 -7.76 -9.87
N GLY A 138 3.96 -7.03 -10.59
CA GLY A 138 2.52 -6.93 -10.34
C GLY A 138 1.71 -7.83 -11.28
N SER A 139 0.41 -7.96 -11.04
CA SER A 139 -0.45 -8.85 -11.83
C SER A 139 -0.63 -8.40 -13.28
N LYS A 140 -0.53 -7.10 -13.54
CA LYS A 140 -0.75 -6.49 -14.87
C LYS A 140 0.53 -6.05 -15.57
N GLN A 141 1.56 -5.68 -14.81
CA GLN A 141 2.81 -5.14 -15.31
C GLN A 141 3.88 -5.12 -14.20
N ILE A 142 5.14 -4.97 -14.59
CA ILE A 142 6.21 -4.57 -13.67
C ILE A 142 5.95 -3.16 -13.14
N GLU A 143 6.06 -3.00 -11.83
CA GLU A 143 5.87 -1.75 -11.11
C GLU A 143 6.77 -1.72 -9.85
N CYS A 144 6.42 -0.93 -8.84
CA CYS A 144 7.23 -0.76 -7.65
C CYS A 144 6.45 -1.04 -6.36
N ILE A 145 7.15 -1.70 -5.42
CA ILE A 145 6.86 -1.64 -3.99
C ILE A 145 7.35 -0.29 -3.48
N CYS A 146 6.50 0.44 -2.77
CA CYS A 146 6.80 1.81 -2.32
C CYS A 146 6.85 1.94 -0.82
N GLN A 147 7.86 2.67 -0.34
CA GLN A 147 7.92 3.07 1.06
C GLN A 147 6.89 4.18 1.32
N ALA A 148 6.16 4.11 2.44
CA ALA A 148 5.29 5.21 2.83
C ALA A 148 6.12 6.50 2.98
N PRO A 149 5.57 7.68 2.64
CA PRO A 149 4.20 7.94 2.18
C PRO A 149 3.99 7.78 0.66
N TRP A 150 4.92 7.17 -0.08
CA TRP A 150 4.92 7.20 -1.54
C TRP A 150 4.03 6.12 -2.16
N ASP A 151 3.46 6.45 -3.31
CA ASP A 151 2.73 5.52 -4.17
C ASP A 151 2.89 5.88 -5.66
N GLY A 152 2.03 5.31 -6.51
CA GLY A 152 2.18 5.36 -7.95
C GLY A 152 2.86 4.12 -8.49
N ARG A 153 3.10 4.11 -9.80
CA ARG A 153 3.74 2.96 -10.47
C ARG A 153 5.22 2.89 -10.10
N ASN A 154 5.85 4.05 -9.98
CA ASN A 154 7.28 4.26 -9.80
C ASN A 154 7.58 4.94 -8.45
N CYS A 155 6.66 4.89 -7.47
CA CYS A 155 6.79 5.55 -6.16
C CYS A 155 7.02 7.07 -6.24
N GLU A 156 6.53 7.70 -7.30
CA GLU A 156 6.75 9.11 -7.63
C GLU A 156 5.74 10.05 -6.98
N ARG A 157 4.60 9.52 -6.54
CA ARG A 157 3.49 10.32 -6.03
C ARG A 157 3.48 10.31 -4.51
N LEU A 158 3.46 11.51 -3.92
CA LEU A 158 3.28 11.67 -2.48
C LEU A 158 1.82 11.31 -2.12
N ALA A 159 1.64 10.40 -1.17
CA ALA A 159 0.34 9.89 -0.73
C ALA A 159 0.28 9.83 0.80
N CYS A 160 0.21 11.00 1.44
CA CYS A 160 0.34 11.12 2.91
C CYS A 160 -0.71 10.34 3.71
N TRP A 161 -1.83 9.95 3.12
CA TRP A 161 -2.81 9.04 3.73
C TRP A 161 -2.20 7.67 4.09
N ARG A 162 -1.05 7.30 3.49
CA ARG A 162 -0.24 6.12 3.83
C ARG A 162 0.59 6.27 5.11
N MET A 163 0.63 7.44 5.73
CA MET A 163 1.27 7.64 7.04
C MET A 163 0.39 7.17 8.21
N ALA A 164 -0.83 6.72 7.93
CA ALA A 164 -1.77 6.25 8.94
C ALA A 164 -2.37 4.89 8.56
N PRO A 165 -2.89 4.15 9.55
CA PRO A 165 -3.75 3.01 9.28
C PRO A 165 -5.04 3.48 8.58
N LYS A 166 -5.76 2.54 7.96
CA LYS A 166 -6.87 2.85 7.03
C LYS A 166 -7.98 3.70 7.68
N GLU A 167 -8.28 3.45 8.94
CA GLU A 167 -9.26 4.17 9.73
C GLU A 167 -8.89 5.64 10.00
N HIS A 168 -7.60 6.00 9.90
CA HIS A 168 -7.08 7.33 10.23
C HIS A 168 -6.39 8.02 9.04
N GLU A 169 -6.53 7.47 7.83
CA GLU A 169 -5.91 7.98 6.61
C GLU A 169 -6.28 9.46 6.33
N ARG A 170 -7.47 9.88 6.80
CA ARG A 170 -7.98 11.25 6.67
C ARG A 170 -7.32 12.25 7.60
N ARG A 171 -6.49 11.84 8.55
CA ARG A 171 -5.76 12.75 9.44
C ARG A 171 -4.52 13.35 8.78
N TRP A 172 -4.06 12.77 7.67
CA TRP A 172 -2.89 13.24 6.93
C TRP A 172 -3.25 13.93 5.62
N ARG A 173 -2.46 14.93 5.23
CA ARG A 173 -2.62 15.71 3.99
C ARG A 173 -1.28 15.91 3.30
N ASN A 174 -1.31 15.92 1.97
CA ASN A 174 -0.18 16.37 1.16
C ASN A 174 -0.04 17.90 1.32
N ALA A 175 1.19 18.36 1.53
CA ALA A 175 1.54 19.79 1.58
C ALA A 175 2.83 20.03 0.80
N GLY A 176 2.68 20.23 -0.51
CA GLY A 176 3.83 20.29 -1.42
C GLY A 176 4.54 18.94 -1.49
N ASP A 177 5.78 18.91 -1.05
CA ASP A 177 6.68 17.75 -1.05
C ASP A 177 6.73 17.00 0.30
N ARG A 178 5.92 17.41 1.28
CA ARG A 178 5.87 16.79 2.61
C ARG A 178 4.46 16.48 3.07
N CYS A 179 4.39 15.67 4.12
CA CYS A 179 3.15 15.38 4.83
C CYS A 179 2.92 16.35 5.98
N ARG A 180 1.65 16.67 6.23
CA ARG A 180 1.19 17.41 7.40
C ARG A 180 -0.12 16.83 7.93
N CYS A 181 -0.48 17.19 9.15
CA CYS A 181 -1.81 16.91 9.67
C CYS A 181 -2.88 17.72 8.93
N ALA A 182 -4.07 17.12 8.80
CA ALA A 182 -5.28 17.84 8.44
C ALA A 182 -5.59 18.89 9.52
N ASP A 183 -6.34 19.92 9.15
CA ASP A 183 -6.48 21.15 9.96
C ASP A 183 -7.13 20.89 11.34
N GLU A 184 -7.82 19.76 11.52
CA GLU A 184 -8.46 19.36 12.77
C GLU A 184 -7.57 18.50 13.68
N TYR A 185 -6.36 18.17 13.25
CA TYR A 185 -5.46 17.25 13.94
C TYR A 185 -4.06 17.85 14.14
N ASP A 186 -3.37 17.40 15.19
CA ASP A 186 -1.99 17.77 15.51
C ASP A 186 -1.20 16.59 16.10
N GLY A 187 0.06 16.84 16.42
CA GLY A 187 1.03 15.86 16.93
C GLY A 187 1.80 15.18 15.79
N ASP A 188 2.92 14.54 16.15
CA ASP A 188 3.82 13.89 15.18
C ASP A 188 3.12 12.79 14.35
N ASN A 189 2.06 12.20 14.90
CA ASN A 189 1.27 11.14 14.28
C ASN A 189 -0.14 11.59 13.84
N CYS A 190 -0.43 12.89 13.94
CA CYS A 190 -1.75 13.47 13.67
C CYS A 190 -2.87 12.77 14.46
N ASP A 191 -2.61 12.42 15.72
CA ASP A 191 -3.51 11.67 16.59
C ASP A 191 -4.23 12.55 17.63
N GLN A 192 -3.85 13.81 17.75
CA GLN A 192 -4.46 14.77 18.66
C GLN A 192 -5.56 15.54 17.94
N VAL A 193 -6.81 15.44 18.39
CA VAL A 193 -7.92 16.24 17.85
C VAL A 193 -7.87 17.63 18.46
N ILE A 194 -7.65 18.65 17.64
CA ILE A 194 -7.51 20.06 18.07
C ILE A 194 -8.67 20.95 17.63
N ALA A 195 -9.49 20.49 16.68
CA ALA A 195 -10.66 21.22 16.23
C ALA A 195 -11.76 20.27 15.75
N CYS A 196 -13.00 20.77 15.70
CA CYS A 196 -14.17 20.05 15.22
C CYS A 196 -14.84 20.81 14.07
N LYS A 197 -15.50 20.09 13.16
CA LYS A 197 -16.33 20.67 12.11
C LYS A 197 -17.75 20.91 12.62
N ASN A 198 -18.52 21.67 11.83
CA ASN A 198 -19.98 21.85 12.02
C ASN A 198 -20.34 22.30 13.44
N ASP A 199 -19.59 23.28 13.95
CA ASP A 199 -19.78 23.89 15.26
C ASP A 199 -19.68 22.90 16.44
N GLY A 200 -19.01 21.76 16.26
CA GLY A 200 -18.65 20.85 17.35
C GLY A 200 -17.64 21.48 18.31
N GLU A 201 -17.61 20.98 19.54
CA GLU A 201 -16.73 21.49 20.60
C GLU A 201 -15.71 20.42 21.00
N VAL A 202 -14.45 20.80 21.17
CA VAL A 202 -13.41 19.87 21.65
C VAL A 202 -13.52 19.78 23.17
N ILE A 203 -13.89 18.61 23.69
CA ILE A 203 -13.97 18.30 25.11
C ILE A 203 -13.09 17.07 25.38
N ASP A 204 -12.12 17.20 26.28
CA ASP A 204 -11.17 16.15 26.65
C ASP A 204 -10.49 15.46 25.45
N GLY A 205 -10.10 16.26 24.44
CA GLY A 205 -9.42 15.77 23.24
C GLY A 205 -10.31 14.99 22.27
N ARG A 206 -11.64 15.13 22.38
CA ARG A 206 -12.63 14.56 21.47
C ARG A 206 -13.66 15.61 21.07
N CYS A 207 -14.29 15.42 19.92
CA CYS A 207 -15.38 16.30 19.50
C CYS A 207 -16.73 15.88 20.07
N GLU A 208 -17.40 16.80 20.75
CA GLU A 208 -18.84 16.74 21.00
C GLU A 208 -19.60 17.38 19.84
N CYS A 209 -20.34 16.55 19.10
CA CYS A 209 -21.06 16.97 17.91
C CYS A 209 -22.48 17.44 18.24
N LYS A 210 -22.94 18.46 17.52
CA LYS A 210 -24.37 18.85 17.52
C LYS A 210 -25.22 17.70 16.97
N ASP A 211 -26.50 17.65 17.36
CA ASP A 211 -27.42 16.53 17.09
C ASP A 211 -27.52 16.05 15.64
N SER A 212 -27.24 16.93 14.67
CA SER A 212 -27.32 16.63 13.23
C SER A 212 -26.00 16.12 12.63
N PHE A 213 -24.95 15.95 13.43
CA PHE A 213 -23.63 15.55 12.98
C PHE A 213 -23.02 14.46 13.87
N TYR A 214 -22.11 13.69 13.28
CA TYR A 214 -21.33 12.65 13.95
C TYR A 214 -19.99 12.45 13.23
N GLY A 215 -19.16 11.54 13.74
CA GLY A 215 -17.81 11.30 13.25
C GLY A 215 -16.78 11.71 14.29
N GLU A 216 -15.50 11.50 13.97
CA GLU A 216 -14.40 11.82 14.88
C GLU A 216 -14.29 13.33 15.13
N ILE A 217 -14.52 14.11 14.08
CA ILE A 217 -14.45 15.58 14.09
C ILE A 217 -15.77 16.20 13.62
N CYS A 218 -16.89 15.49 13.83
CA CYS A 218 -18.23 15.92 13.42
C CYS A 218 -18.41 16.17 11.91
N GLU A 219 -17.63 15.49 11.07
CA GLU A 219 -17.60 15.70 9.62
C GLU A 219 -18.75 15.03 8.85
N LYS A 220 -19.50 14.13 9.49
CA LYS A 220 -20.59 13.37 8.86
C LYS A 220 -21.93 13.92 9.30
N LYS A 221 -22.87 14.04 8.37
CA LYS A 221 -24.24 14.50 8.62
C LYS A 221 -25.18 13.30 8.88
N CYS A 222 -26.10 13.43 9.82
CA CYS A 222 -27.11 12.41 10.07
C CYS A 222 -28.08 12.27 8.87
N PRO A 223 -28.73 11.10 8.69
CA PRO A 223 -29.87 10.96 7.80
C PRO A 223 -30.98 11.98 8.12
N ALA A 224 -31.72 12.40 7.10
CA ALA A 224 -32.77 13.39 7.27
C ALA A 224 -33.82 12.94 8.31
N GLY A 225 -34.14 13.84 9.25
CA GLY A 225 -35.14 13.58 10.30
C GLY A 225 -34.64 12.75 11.50
N GLN A 226 -33.34 12.48 11.61
CA GLN A 226 -32.74 11.77 12.75
C GLN A 226 -31.71 12.63 13.48
N THR A 227 -31.55 12.36 14.78
CA THR A 227 -30.44 12.88 15.60
C THR A 227 -29.43 11.76 15.84
N CYS A 228 -28.14 12.07 15.72
CA CYS A 228 -27.05 11.11 15.87
C CYS A 228 -25.79 11.68 16.55
N GLY A 229 -25.92 12.86 17.18
CA GLY A 229 -24.88 13.43 18.05
C GLY A 229 -24.47 12.45 19.16
N SER A 230 -23.26 12.64 19.70
CA SER A 230 -22.65 11.72 20.66
C SER A 230 -23.59 11.44 21.83
N MET A 231 -24.12 10.22 21.90
CA MET A 231 -25.03 9.79 22.95
C MET A 231 -24.21 9.70 24.26
N THR A 232 -24.20 10.77 25.06
CA THR A 232 -23.79 10.65 26.46
C THR A 232 -24.83 9.75 27.14
N THR A 233 -24.52 8.46 27.23
CA THR A 233 -25.32 7.50 27.99
C THR A 233 -25.21 7.87 29.47
N ASN A 234 -26.10 8.75 29.93
CA ASN A 234 -26.52 8.72 31.32
C ASN A 234 -27.30 7.40 31.52
N LEU A 235 -26.56 6.32 31.77
CA LEU A 235 -27.09 5.12 32.41
C LEU A 235 -27.42 5.52 33.85
N SER A 236 -28.57 6.19 34.03
CA SER A 236 -29.19 6.31 35.32
C SER A 236 -29.65 4.90 35.71
N LEU A 237 -28.90 4.30 36.64
CA LEU A 237 -29.24 3.07 37.35
C LEU A 237 -30.54 3.31 38.14
N PHE A 238 -31.70 3.19 37.48
CA PHE A 238 -32.98 3.15 38.16
C PHE A 238 -33.71 1.82 37.88
N ALA A 239 -33.85 1.09 38.99
CA ALA A 239 -34.92 0.15 39.32
C ALA A 239 -34.97 -1.20 38.57
N LEU A 240 -34.29 -2.19 39.15
CA LEU A 240 -34.80 -3.57 39.14
C LEU A 240 -35.84 -3.72 40.26
N PRO A 241 -37.13 -4.01 39.97
CA PRO A 241 -38.08 -4.37 41.02
C PRO A 241 -37.83 -5.81 41.47
N LEU A 242 -37.84 -6.01 42.79
CA LEU A 242 -37.87 -7.31 43.46
C LEU A 242 -39.01 -8.17 42.92
N ILE A 243 -38.68 -9.24 42.19
CA ILE A 243 -39.55 -10.41 42.03
C ILE A 243 -38.71 -11.66 42.29
N PHE A 244 -38.33 -11.84 43.56
CA PHE A 244 -37.76 -13.09 44.07
C PHE A 244 -38.39 -13.44 45.41
N LEU A 245 -39.72 -13.41 45.45
CA LEU A 245 -40.50 -14.05 46.50
C LEU A 245 -41.76 -14.54 45.81
N LEU A 246 -41.81 -15.82 45.41
CA LEU A 246 -43.01 -16.64 45.12
C LEU A 246 -42.67 -17.99 44.44
N ILE A 247 -41.49 -18.58 44.66
CA ILE A 247 -41.19 -19.97 44.21
C ILE A 247 -40.65 -20.84 45.37
N PHE A 248 -41.16 -20.63 46.58
CA PHE A 248 -41.00 -21.59 47.69
C PHE A 248 -42.35 -21.87 48.38
N LEU A 249 -43.39 -22.04 47.58
CA LEU A 249 -44.62 -22.72 47.98
C LEU A 249 -45.00 -23.76 46.92
N ARG A 250 -44.19 -24.81 46.82
CA ARG A 250 -44.64 -26.20 46.71
C ARG A 250 -43.48 -27.17 46.89
#